data_AF-D3D960-F1
#
_entry.id   AF-D3D960-F1
#
_cell.length_a   1.000
_cell.length_b   1.000
_cell.length_c   1.000
_cell.angle_alpha   90.00
_cell.angle_beta   90.00
_cell.angle_gamma   90.00
#
_symmetry.space_group_name_H-M   'P 1'
#
loop_
_entity.id
_entity.type
_entity.pdbx_description
1 polymer ?
#
loop_
_entity_poly.entity_id
_entity_poly.type
_entity_poly.pdbx_seq_one_letter_code
_entity_poly.pdbx_strand_id
1 'polypeptide(L)'
;MRALATGLARAEPALCSREAAEISAVTHADPRCVQACVAYTAIVSALVDGAPVGAALRSGRDAVAAMGADEAAGAAAGTGTGTGTGTGEVVAALATPATTGLTELATTGYVVHSLAVAVWAIQQPASLEELLVDVVNRGDDSDTTGAIAGGLLGARDGVSAVPQRWADRLEYAAEIAELAPALHALRRVSGSGRPV
;
A
#
# COMPACT_ATOMS: atom_id res chain seq x y z
N MET A 1 7.28 -3.27 -1.74
CA MET A 1 6.60 -4.57 -1.52
C MET A 1 6.48 -5.04 -0.06
N ARG A 2 7.24 -4.54 0.94
CA ARG A 2 7.23 -5.10 2.32
C ARG A 2 6.43 -4.34 3.37
N ALA A 3 5.69 -3.29 3.00
CA ALA A 3 5.03 -2.40 3.95
C ALA A 3 3.63 -2.87 4.39
N LEU A 4 3.07 -3.91 3.76
CA LEU A 4 1.69 -4.40 4.00
C LEU A 4 1.37 -4.62 5.49
N ALA A 5 2.31 -5.23 6.23
CA ALA A 5 2.13 -5.54 7.64
C ALA A 5 1.81 -4.30 8.50
N THR A 6 2.40 -3.14 8.18
CA THR A 6 2.11 -1.87 8.87
C THR A 6 0.67 -1.44 8.62
N GLY A 7 0.21 -1.47 7.37
CA GLY A 7 -1.18 -1.16 7.02
C GLY A 7 -2.18 -2.12 7.65
N LEU A 8 -1.82 -3.40 7.78
CA LEU A 8 -2.63 -4.40 8.47
C LEU A 8 -2.71 -4.13 9.98
N ALA A 9 -1.61 -3.73 10.62
CA ALA A 9 -1.50 -3.60 12.07
C ALA A 9 -1.90 -2.23 12.65
N ARG A 10 -1.93 -1.16 11.85
CA ARG A 10 -2.16 0.22 12.33
C ARG A 10 -3.46 0.81 11.77
N ALA A 11 -4.43 1.02 12.66
CA ALA A 11 -5.68 1.71 12.35
C ALA A 11 -5.55 3.24 12.45
N GLU A 12 -4.73 3.74 13.38
CA GLU A 12 -4.55 5.18 13.56
C GLU A 12 -3.72 5.78 12.40
N PRO A 13 -4.27 6.70 11.57
CA PRO A 13 -3.61 7.17 10.37
C PRO A 13 -2.23 7.79 10.58
N ALA A 14 -2.07 8.64 11.61
CA ALA A 14 -0.78 9.30 11.86
C ALA A 14 0.32 8.31 12.26
N LEU A 15 -0.04 7.29 13.04
CA LEU A 15 0.88 6.21 13.42
C LEU A 15 1.22 5.32 12.23
N CYS A 16 0.22 4.96 11.41
CA CYS A 16 0.40 4.16 10.20
C CYS A 16 1.36 4.84 9.22
N SER A 17 1.15 6.13 8.92
CA SER A 17 2.01 6.90 8.02
C SER A 17 3.44 7.01 8.54
N ARG A 18 3.62 7.29 9.83
CA ARG A 18 4.97 7.42 10.41
C ARG A 18 5.74 6.11 10.33
N GLU A 19 5.16 5.00 10.80
CA GLU A 19 5.83 3.69 10.76
C GLU A 19 6.10 3.22 9.33
N ALA A 20 5.19 3.51 8.38
CA ALA A 20 5.40 3.18 6.97
C ALA A 20 6.55 3.99 6.35
N ALA A 21 6.70 5.27 6.72
CA ALA A 21 7.83 6.08 6.32
C ALA A 21 9.14 5.55 6.90
N GLU A 22 9.17 5.25 8.21
CA GLU A 22 10.32 4.69 8.91
C GLU A 22 10.77 3.36 8.30
N ILE A 23 9.84 2.41 8.06
CA ILE A 23 10.18 1.07 7.51
C ILE A 23 10.70 1.13 6.07
N SER A 24 10.23 2.12 5.31
CA SER A 24 10.72 2.39 3.96
C SER A 24 12.15 2.92 4.02
N ALA A 25 12.38 3.96 4.83
CA ALA A 25 13.65 4.67 4.94
C ALA A 25 14.83 3.79 5.41
N VAL A 26 14.56 2.65 6.07
CA VAL A 26 15.61 1.67 6.44
C VAL A 26 16.44 1.23 5.23
N THR A 27 15.83 1.08 4.04
CA THR A 27 16.58 0.72 2.82
C THR A 27 16.22 1.54 1.58
N HIS A 28 15.14 2.31 1.60
CA HIS A 28 14.66 3.12 0.48
C HIS A 28 14.25 4.51 0.98
N ALA A 29 15.23 5.39 1.17
CA ALA A 29 15.02 6.76 1.63
C ALA A 29 14.61 7.75 0.51
N ASP A 30 14.48 7.29 -0.75
CA ASP A 30 13.97 8.14 -1.83
C ASP A 30 12.53 8.59 -1.48
N PRO A 31 12.20 9.90 -1.61
CA PRO A 31 10.87 10.42 -1.27
C PRO A 31 9.72 9.65 -1.93
N ARG A 32 9.89 9.21 -3.18
CA ARG A 32 8.85 8.45 -3.90
C ARG A 32 8.59 7.11 -3.24
N CYS A 33 9.64 6.43 -2.76
CA CYS A 33 9.51 5.16 -2.05
C CYS A 33 8.83 5.33 -0.70
N VAL A 34 9.19 6.38 0.04
CA VAL A 34 8.56 6.72 1.34
C VAL A 34 7.09 7.05 1.13
N GLN A 35 6.77 7.97 0.22
CA GLN A 35 5.40 8.40 -0.08
C GLN A 35 4.55 7.24 -0.59
N ALA A 36 5.09 6.40 -1.49
CA ALA A 36 4.37 5.22 -1.97
C ALA A 36 4.08 4.22 -0.86
N CYS A 37 5.02 3.99 0.07
CA CYS A 37 4.78 3.14 1.24
C CYS A 37 3.69 3.72 2.13
N VAL A 38 3.72 5.02 2.42
CA VAL A 38 2.71 5.71 3.23
C VAL A 38 1.33 5.63 2.60
N ALA A 39 1.23 5.91 1.29
CA ALA A 39 -0.03 5.81 0.56
C ALA A 39 -0.56 4.38 0.57
N TYR A 40 0.29 3.41 0.26
CA TYR A 40 -0.04 1.99 0.21
C TYR A 40 -0.58 1.49 1.54
N THR A 41 0.10 1.78 2.66
CA THR A 41 -0.33 1.32 3.99
C THR A 41 -1.62 1.99 4.45
N ALA A 42 -1.83 3.26 4.10
CA ALA A 42 -3.09 3.95 4.36
C ALA A 42 -4.26 3.33 3.59
N ILE A 43 -4.06 2.96 2.31
CA ILE A 43 -5.06 2.24 1.50
C ILE A 43 -5.36 0.87 2.12
N VAL A 44 -4.33 0.09 2.45
CA VAL A 44 -4.49 -1.23 3.10
C VAL A 44 -5.29 -1.10 4.38
N SER A 45 -4.92 -0.16 5.24
CA SER A 45 -5.58 0.06 6.53
C SER A 45 -7.06 0.38 6.36
N ALA A 46 -7.40 1.27 5.43
CA ALA A 46 -8.78 1.63 5.12
C ALA A 46 -9.58 0.44 4.55
N LEU A 47 -8.99 -0.34 3.63
CA LEU A 47 -9.64 -1.53 3.05
C LEU A 47 -9.91 -2.61 4.12
N VAL A 48 -8.94 -2.85 5.01
CA VAL A 48 -9.08 -3.80 6.13
C VAL A 48 -10.20 -3.39 7.09
N ASP A 49 -10.45 -2.09 7.26
CA ASP A 49 -11.58 -1.56 8.05
C ASP A 49 -12.92 -1.57 7.27
N GLY A 50 -12.94 -2.13 6.05
CA GLY A 50 -14.13 -2.28 5.23
C GLY A 50 -14.51 -1.02 4.44
N ALA A 51 -13.61 -0.05 4.31
CA ALA A 51 -13.87 1.13 3.51
C ALA A 51 -14.03 0.75 2.02
N PRO A 52 -14.96 1.38 1.27
CA PRO A 52 -15.03 1.18 -0.17
C PRO A 52 -13.75 1.68 -0.85
N VAL A 53 -13.37 1.06 -1.97
CA VAL A 53 -12.12 1.35 -2.72
C VAL A 53 -11.89 2.84 -2.93
N GLY A 54 -12.93 3.59 -3.35
CA GLY A 54 -12.81 5.04 -3.56
C GLY A 54 -12.47 5.83 -2.29
N ALA A 55 -12.92 5.40 -1.11
CA ALA A 55 -12.56 5.99 0.17
C ALA A 55 -11.12 5.61 0.57
N ALA A 56 -10.73 4.34 0.38
CA ALA A 56 -9.37 3.89 0.66
C ALA A 56 -8.32 4.62 -0.20
N LEU A 57 -8.59 4.84 -1.49
CA LEU A 57 -7.74 5.64 -2.37
C LEU A 57 -7.65 7.11 -1.94
N ARG A 58 -8.73 7.68 -1.37
CA ARG A 58 -8.66 9.02 -0.76
C ARG A 58 -7.73 9.02 0.46
N SER A 59 -7.84 8.03 1.35
CA SER A 59 -6.94 7.91 2.51
C SER A 59 -5.46 7.84 2.10
N GLY A 60 -5.13 7.11 1.01
CA GLY A 60 -3.77 7.10 0.46
C GLY A 60 -3.29 8.47 -0.02
N ARG A 61 -4.15 9.22 -0.73
CA ARG A 61 -3.83 10.58 -1.21
C ARG A 61 -3.69 11.59 -0.06
N ASP A 62 -4.60 11.53 0.91
CA ASP A 62 -4.59 12.42 2.07
C ASP A 62 -3.33 12.19 2.91
N ALA A 63 -2.87 10.95 3.06
CA ALA A 63 -1.63 10.62 3.77
C ALA A 63 -0.38 11.21 3.10
N VAL A 64 -0.29 11.14 1.76
CA VAL A 64 0.82 11.77 1.00
C VAL A 64 0.75 13.30 1.08
N ALA A 65 -0.45 13.87 1.01
CA ALA A 65 -0.64 15.32 1.13
C ALA A 65 -0.22 15.85 2.52
N ALA A 66 -0.52 15.10 3.59
CA ALA A 66 -0.11 15.44 4.95
C ALA A 66 1.43 15.46 5.10
N MET A 67 2.13 14.47 4.52
CA MET A 67 3.60 14.48 4.51
C MET A 67 4.18 15.73 3.83
N GLY A 68 3.63 16.12 2.68
CA GLY A 68 4.10 17.30 1.97
C GLY A 68 3.88 18.61 2.74
N ALA A 69 2.79 18.69 3.51
CA ALA A 69 2.53 19.82 4.40
C ALA A 69 3.53 19.90 5.56
N ASP A 70 3.88 18.76 6.16
CA ASP A 70 4.88 18.66 7.22
C ASP A 70 6.29 19.05 6.72
N GLU A 71 6.67 18.57 5.52
CA GLU A 71 7.93 18.95 4.87
C GLU A 71 7.99 20.45 4.57
N ALA A 72 6.90 21.02 4.05
CA ALA A 72 6.83 22.46 3.77
C ALA A 72 6.94 23.30 5.06
N ALA A 73 6.30 22.86 6.15
CA ALA A 73 6.42 23.49 7.45
C ALA A 73 7.86 23.38 8.01
N GLY A 74 8.49 22.22 7.89
CA GLY A 74 9.89 22.00 8.29
C GLY A 74 10.90 22.80 7.46
N ALA A 75 10.66 22.95 6.15
CA ALA A 75 11.46 23.79 5.26
C ALA A 75 11.31 25.28 5.60
N ALA A 76 10.09 25.75 5.88
CA ALA A 76 9.85 27.11 6.36
C ALA A 76 10.54 27.38 7.72
N ALA A 77 10.69 26.35 8.56
CA ALA A 77 11.44 26.40 9.81
C ALA A 77 12.97 26.24 9.65
N GLY A 78 13.48 26.14 8.41
CA GLY A 78 14.93 26.06 8.13
C GLY A 78 15.56 24.68 8.38
N THR A 79 14.75 23.62 8.48
CA THR A 79 15.20 22.26 8.84
C THR A 79 15.09 21.23 7.70
N GLY A 80 14.54 21.61 6.54
CA GLY A 80 14.23 20.67 5.45
C GLY A 80 15.26 20.61 4.31
N THR A 81 15.58 19.41 3.84
CA THR A 81 16.32 19.15 2.59
C THR A 81 15.32 19.00 1.44
N GLY A 82 15.02 20.08 0.73
CA GLY A 82 13.98 20.10 -0.30
C GLY A 82 14.25 19.16 -1.48
N THR A 83 13.34 18.21 -1.71
CA THR A 83 13.29 17.37 -2.92
C THR A 83 11.83 17.19 -3.37
N GLY A 84 11.17 18.30 -3.73
CA GLY A 84 9.75 18.33 -4.09
C GLY A 84 9.36 17.66 -5.42
N THR A 85 10.29 17.02 -6.12
CA THR A 85 10.03 16.38 -7.43
C THR A 85 9.33 15.02 -7.32
N GLY A 86 9.47 14.30 -6.21
CA GLY A 86 8.90 12.95 -6.04
C GLY A 86 7.39 12.89 -5.83
N THR A 87 6.80 13.93 -5.23
CA THR A 87 5.40 13.95 -4.81
C THR A 87 4.42 13.87 -5.99
N GLY A 88 4.73 14.52 -7.10
CA GLY A 88 3.84 14.55 -8.27
C GLY A 88 3.62 13.18 -8.90
N GLU A 89 4.67 12.35 -8.96
CA GLU A 89 4.60 11.03 -9.60
C GLU A 89 3.78 10.03 -8.79
N VAL A 90 3.96 10.02 -7.46
CA VAL A 90 3.17 9.16 -6.56
C VAL A 90 1.70 9.57 -6.57
N VAL A 91 1.41 10.88 -6.54
CA VAL A 91 0.03 11.38 -6.65
C VAL A 91 -0.60 10.98 -7.99
N ALA A 92 0.15 11.02 -9.09
CA ALA A 92 -0.33 10.56 -10.39
C ALA A 92 -0.64 9.06 -10.41
N ALA A 93 0.21 8.21 -9.80
CA ALA A 93 -0.07 6.77 -9.65
C ALA A 93 -1.31 6.50 -8.78
N LEU A 94 -1.54 7.28 -7.72
CA LEU A 94 -2.76 7.20 -6.90
C LEU A 94 -4.02 7.69 -7.63
N ALA A 95 -3.85 8.37 -8.76
CA ALA A 95 -4.91 8.85 -9.62
C ALA A 95 -5.08 8.00 -10.89
N THR A 96 -4.42 6.84 -10.99
CA THR A 96 -4.56 5.94 -12.15
C THR A 96 -6.04 5.60 -12.40
N PRO A 97 -6.60 5.97 -13.57
CA PRO A 97 -8.00 5.72 -13.88
C PRO A 97 -8.33 4.24 -13.99
N ALA A 98 -9.51 3.85 -13.51
CA ALA A 98 -10.02 2.49 -13.69
C ALA A 98 -10.19 2.09 -15.17
N THR A 99 -10.34 3.08 -16.06
CA THR A 99 -10.51 2.88 -17.51
C THR A 99 -9.21 2.66 -18.28
N THR A 100 -8.04 2.81 -17.64
CA THR A 100 -6.75 2.54 -18.28
C THR A 100 -6.63 1.05 -18.59
N GLY A 101 -6.14 0.67 -19.77
CA GLY A 101 -5.85 -0.72 -20.08
C GLY A 101 -4.60 -1.20 -19.33
N LEU A 102 -4.60 -2.44 -18.82
CA LEU A 102 -3.43 -3.00 -18.10
C LEU A 102 -2.16 -3.04 -18.97
N THR A 103 -2.29 -3.15 -20.29
CA THR A 103 -1.17 -3.09 -21.24
C THR A 103 -0.56 -1.70 -21.39
N GLU A 104 -1.27 -0.65 -20.98
CA GLU A 104 -0.79 0.74 -21.00
C GLU A 104 -0.01 1.09 -19.73
N LEU A 105 -0.12 0.27 -18.68
CA LEU A 105 0.63 0.43 -17.44
C LEU A 105 1.99 -0.26 -17.56
N ALA A 106 3.02 0.48 -17.18
CA ALA A 106 4.36 -0.07 -17.01
C ALA A 106 4.39 -1.00 -15.77
N THR A 107 5.13 -2.09 -15.85
CA THR A 107 5.30 -3.09 -14.78
C THR A 107 6.75 -3.25 -14.36
N THR A 108 7.55 -2.18 -14.51
CA THR A 108 8.98 -2.19 -14.17
C THR A 108 9.18 -2.08 -12.66
N GLY A 109 10.42 -2.27 -12.19
CA GLY A 109 10.78 -2.10 -10.76
C GLY A 109 10.82 -0.67 -10.24
N TYR A 110 10.20 0.27 -10.97
CA TYR A 110 10.01 1.62 -10.46
C TYR A 110 8.77 1.69 -9.57
N VAL A 111 8.94 2.18 -8.33
CA VAL A 111 7.87 2.17 -7.30
C VAL A 111 6.55 2.80 -7.75
N VAL A 112 6.61 3.84 -8.59
CA VAL A 112 5.43 4.53 -9.14
C VAL A 112 4.66 3.62 -10.09
N HIS A 113 5.36 2.82 -10.90
CA HIS A 113 4.74 1.86 -11.83
C HIS A 113 3.99 0.76 -11.08
N SER A 114 4.64 0.11 -10.11
CA SER A 114 3.99 -0.96 -9.34
C SER A 114 2.82 -0.43 -8.50
N LEU A 115 2.91 0.79 -7.97
CA LEU A 115 1.79 1.44 -7.26
C LEU A 115 0.61 1.71 -8.20
N ALA A 116 0.86 2.25 -9.39
CA ALA A 116 -0.18 2.53 -10.38
C ALA A 116 -0.95 1.26 -10.79
N VAL A 117 -0.24 0.14 -11.00
CA VAL A 117 -0.86 -1.16 -11.29
C VAL A 117 -1.71 -1.66 -10.12
N ALA A 118 -1.23 -1.53 -8.88
CA ALA A 118 -1.99 -1.96 -7.71
C ALA A 118 -3.26 -1.11 -7.50
N VAL A 119 -3.17 0.21 -7.72
CA VAL A 119 -4.31 1.15 -7.68
C VAL A 119 -5.31 0.82 -8.78
N TRP A 120 -4.83 0.52 -9.99
CA TRP A 120 -5.68 0.07 -11.10
C TRP A 120 -6.42 -1.23 -10.73
N ALA A 121 -5.70 -2.23 -10.20
CA ALA A 121 -6.23 -3.57 -9.95
C ALA A 121 -7.41 -3.55 -8.97
N ILE A 122 -7.31 -2.85 -7.83
CA ILE A 122 -8.39 -2.83 -6.84
C ILE A 122 -9.67 -2.13 -7.33
N GLN A 123 -9.59 -1.31 -8.38
CA GLN A 123 -10.74 -0.66 -8.99
C GLN A 123 -11.49 -1.56 -9.97
N GLN A 124 -10.89 -2.68 -10.40
CA GLN A 124 -11.49 -3.54 -11.42
C GLN A 124 -12.58 -4.45 -10.85
N PRO A 125 -13.67 -4.67 -11.59
CA PRO A 125 -14.79 -5.52 -11.19
C PRO A 125 -14.52 -7.01 -11.49
N ALA A 126 -13.36 -7.52 -11.07
CA ALA A 126 -12.95 -8.91 -11.26
C ALA A 126 -12.37 -9.49 -9.95
N SER A 127 -12.30 -10.82 -9.87
CA SER A 127 -11.82 -11.50 -8.67
C SER A 127 -10.33 -11.27 -8.41
N LEU A 128 -9.91 -11.48 -7.16
CA LEU A 128 -8.49 -11.49 -6.79
C LEU A 128 -7.68 -12.41 -7.70
N GLU A 129 -8.18 -13.61 -7.96
CA GLU A 129 -7.50 -14.61 -8.78
C GLU A 129 -7.28 -14.10 -10.21
N GLU A 130 -8.34 -13.65 -10.88
CA GLU A 130 -8.27 -13.16 -12.27
C GLU A 130 -7.30 -11.98 -12.39
N LEU A 131 -7.47 -10.97 -11.52
CA LEU A 131 -6.66 -9.75 -11.57
C LEU A 131 -5.19 -10.01 -11.24
N LEU A 132 -4.91 -10.85 -10.24
CA LEU A 132 -3.53 -11.13 -9.85
C LEU A 132 -2.81 -11.96 -10.93
N VAL A 133 -3.50 -12.90 -11.58
CA VAL A 133 -2.96 -13.64 -12.73
C VAL A 133 -2.66 -12.68 -13.88
N ASP A 134 -3.60 -11.79 -14.22
CA ASP A 134 -3.40 -10.80 -15.28
C ASP A 134 -2.21 -9.88 -14.99
N VAL A 135 -2.10 -9.37 -13.77
CA VAL A 135 -0.99 -8.50 -13.34
C VAL A 135 0.35 -9.22 -13.42
N VAL A 136 0.47 -10.45 -12.92
CA VAL A 136 1.73 -11.19 -12.95
C VAL A 136 2.14 -11.56 -14.38
N ASN A 137 1.18 -11.93 -15.23
CA ASN A 137 1.42 -12.27 -16.63
C ASN A 137 1.89 -11.08 -17.48
N ARG A 138 1.79 -9.84 -16.98
CA ARG A 138 2.39 -8.68 -17.66
C ARG A 138 3.92 -8.75 -17.73
N GLY A 139 4.56 -9.52 -16.85
CA GLY A 139 6.02 -9.67 -16.82
C GLY A 139 6.74 -8.40 -16.35
N ASP A 140 8.04 -8.33 -16.66
CA ASP A 140 8.99 -7.35 -16.09
C ASP A 140 9.17 -7.60 -14.58
N ASP A 141 8.90 -6.63 -13.71
CA ASP A 141 8.98 -6.81 -12.25
C ASP A 141 7.69 -7.44 -11.69
N SER A 142 7.44 -8.67 -12.15
CA SER A 142 6.19 -9.40 -11.89
C SER A 142 6.02 -9.81 -10.42
N ASP A 143 7.12 -10.10 -9.72
CA ASP A 143 7.11 -10.44 -8.30
C ASP A 143 6.79 -9.22 -7.44
N THR A 144 7.43 -8.07 -7.68
CA THR A 144 7.13 -6.85 -6.92
C THR A 144 5.71 -6.35 -7.21
N THR A 145 5.34 -6.29 -8.49
CA THR A 145 4.02 -5.78 -8.90
C THR A 145 2.91 -6.72 -8.42
N GLY A 146 3.09 -8.04 -8.56
CA GLY A 146 2.18 -9.05 -8.03
C GLY A 146 2.05 -8.97 -6.50
N ALA A 147 3.15 -8.79 -5.77
CA ALA A 147 3.10 -8.68 -4.31
C ALA A 147 2.34 -7.41 -3.85
N ILE A 148 2.57 -6.27 -4.50
CA ILE A 148 1.90 -5.01 -4.13
C ILE A 148 0.41 -5.07 -4.50
N ALA A 149 0.07 -5.48 -5.73
CA ALA A 149 -1.30 -5.61 -6.19
C ALA A 149 -2.07 -6.67 -5.38
N GLY A 150 -1.47 -7.85 -5.17
CA GLY A 150 -2.03 -8.93 -4.36
C GLY A 150 -2.28 -8.52 -2.91
N GLY A 151 -1.42 -7.68 -2.32
CA GLY A 151 -1.65 -7.14 -0.99
C GLY A 151 -2.88 -6.23 -0.91
N LEU A 152 -3.11 -5.35 -1.90
CA LEU A 152 -4.32 -4.52 -1.93
C LEU A 152 -5.58 -5.33 -2.26
N LEU A 153 -5.50 -6.27 -3.21
CA LEU A 153 -6.60 -7.17 -3.54
C LEU A 153 -6.98 -8.06 -2.34
N GLY A 154 -6.00 -8.59 -1.61
CA GLY A 154 -6.23 -9.36 -0.39
C GLY A 154 -6.85 -8.52 0.73
N ALA A 155 -6.43 -7.26 0.88
CA ALA A 155 -7.07 -6.32 1.81
C ALA A 155 -8.52 -5.99 1.40
N ARG A 156 -8.82 -5.93 0.10
CA ARG A 156 -10.16 -5.67 -0.46
C ARG A 156 -11.10 -6.87 -0.31
N ASP A 157 -10.62 -8.06 -0.66
CA ASP A 157 -11.46 -9.25 -0.87
C ASP A 157 -11.41 -10.26 0.29
N GLY A 158 -10.41 -10.13 1.17
CA GLY A 158 -10.21 -11.00 2.33
C GLY A 158 -9.63 -12.38 1.98
N VAL A 159 -9.28 -13.13 3.02
CA VAL A 159 -8.59 -14.43 2.89
C VAL A 159 -9.39 -15.47 2.11
N SER A 160 -10.72 -15.43 2.18
CA SER A 160 -11.60 -16.37 1.48
C SER A 160 -11.56 -16.23 -0.04
N ALA A 161 -11.06 -15.10 -0.56
CA ALA A 161 -10.88 -14.89 -1.99
C ALA A 161 -9.58 -15.51 -2.53
N VAL A 162 -8.65 -15.92 -1.65
CA VAL A 162 -7.42 -16.61 -2.04
C VAL A 162 -7.74 -18.06 -2.38
N PRO A 163 -7.45 -18.55 -3.59
CA PRO A 163 -7.71 -19.93 -3.95
C PRO A 163 -6.94 -20.91 -3.07
N GLN A 164 -7.62 -21.91 -2.52
CA GLN A 164 -6.99 -22.90 -1.63
C GLN A 164 -5.78 -23.59 -2.29
N ARG A 165 -5.89 -23.89 -3.60
CA ARG A 165 -4.80 -24.50 -4.38
C ARG A 165 -3.53 -23.63 -4.46
N TRP A 166 -3.64 -22.32 -4.25
CA TRP A 166 -2.48 -21.42 -4.13
C TRP A 166 -1.94 -21.41 -2.71
N ALA A 167 -2.83 -21.30 -1.72
CA ALA A 167 -2.45 -21.34 -0.30
C ALA A 167 -1.71 -22.64 0.07
N ASP A 168 -2.15 -23.79 -0.43
CA ASP A 168 -1.53 -25.11 -0.21
C ASP A 168 -0.10 -25.23 -0.78
N ARG A 169 0.28 -24.32 -1.69
CA ARG A 169 1.58 -24.30 -2.37
C ARG A 169 2.48 -23.16 -1.91
N LEU A 170 1.94 -22.23 -1.12
CA LEU A 170 2.66 -21.05 -0.66
C LEU A 170 3.70 -21.46 0.39
N GLU A 171 4.95 -21.07 0.15
CA GLU A 171 6.01 -21.22 1.15
C GLU A 171 5.66 -20.38 2.39
N TYR A 172 5.84 -20.93 3.58
CA TYR A 172 5.47 -20.31 4.86
C TYR A 172 3.96 -20.03 5.04
N ALA A 173 3.08 -20.79 4.36
CA ALA A 173 1.64 -20.61 4.48
C ALA A 173 1.13 -20.68 5.95
N ALA A 174 1.70 -21.60 6.75
CA ALA A 174 1.30 -21.77 8.15
C ALA A 174 1.69 -20.55 9.00
N GLU A 175 2.91 -20.05 8.84
CA GLU A 175 3.44 -18.89 9.54
C GLU A 175 2.68 -17.62 9.13
N ILE A 176 2.38 -17.44 7.84
CA ILE A 176 1.58 -16.30 7.36
C ILE A 176 0.17 -16.36 7.96
N ALA A 177 -0.44 -17.56 8.00
CA ALA A 177 -1.78 -17.76 8.58
C ALA A 177 -1.82 -17.49 10.10
N GLU A 178 -0.70 -17.68 10.80
CA GLU A 178 -0.56 -17.32 12.21
C GLU A 178 -0.32 -15.81 12.42
N LEU A 179 0.60 -15.22 11.65
CA LEU A 179 1.03 -13.84 11.82
C LEU A 179 -0.02 -12.82 11.37
N ALA A 180 -0.77 -13.07 10.30
CA ALA A 180 -1.73 -12.11 9.78
C ALA A 180 -2.84 -11.76 10.79
N PRO A 181 -3.51 -12.72 11.47
CA PRO A 181 -4.44 -12.42 12.54
C PRO A 181 -3.80 -11.71 13.74
N ALA A 182 -2.57 -12.09 14.12
CA ALA A 182 -1.86 -11.47 15.24
C ALA A 182 -1.55 -9.98 14.95
N LEU A 183 -1.10 -9.66 13.73
CA LEU A 183 -0.90 -8.29 13.28
C LEU A 183 -2.22 -7.50 13.27
N HIS A 184 -3.30 -8.09 12.73
CA HIS A 184 -4.61 -7.46 12.71
C HIS A 184 -5.15 -7.16 14.12
N ALA A 185 -4.87 -8.02 15.11
CA ALA A 185 -5.29 -7.80 16.50
C ALA A 185 -4.66 -6.54 17.13
N LEU A 186 -3.46 -6.12 16.68
CA LEU A 186 -2.80 -4.89 17.17
C LEU A 186 -3.61 -3.62 16.85
N ARG A 187 -4.49 -3.66 15.85
CA ARG A 187 -5.38 -2.53 15.50
C ARG A 187 -6.26 -2.11 16.68
N ARG A 188 -6.71 -3.07 17.51
CA ARG A 188 -7.66 -2.82 18.62
C ARG A 188 -7.00 -2.26 19.88
N VAL A 189 -5.68 -2.44 20.03
CA VAL A 189 -4.93 -2.04 21.23
C VAL A 189 -4.63 -0.53 21.22
N SER A 190 -4.67 0.13 20.06
CA SER A 190 -4.35 1.56 19.92
C SER A 190 -5.43 2.52 20.47
N GLY A 191 -6.54 2.00 21.03
CA GLY A 191 -7.65 2.77 21.59
C GLY A 191 -7.63 3.00 23.11
N SER A 192 -6.73 2.35 23.87
CA SER A 192 -6.58 2.63 25.31
C SER A 192 -5.43 3.59 25.54
N GLY A 193 -5.75 4.81 25.96
CA GLY A 193 -4.79 5.84 26.30
C GLY A 193 -3.67 5.33 27.20
N ARG A 194 -2.44 5.75 26.88
CA ARG A 194 -1.28 5.57 27.76
C ARG A 194 -1.61 6.19 29.13
N PRO A 195 -1.45 5.48 30.26
CA PRO A 195 -1.46 6.16 31.55
C PRO A 195 -0.23 7.09 31.61
N VAL A 196 -0.46 8.27 32.18
CA VAL A 196 0.49 9.36 32.39
C VAL A 196 1.68 8.90 33.22
#